data_AF-A0A7W4G762-F1
#
_entry.id   AF-A0A7W4G762-F1
#
_cell.length_a   1.000
_cell.length_b   1.000
_cell.length_c   1.000
_cell.angle_alpha   90.00
_cell.angle_beta   90.00
_cell.angle_gamma   90.00
#
_symmetry.space_group_name_H-M   'P 1'
#
loop_
_entity.id
_entity.type
_entity.pdbx_description
1 polymer ?
#
loop_
_entity_poly.entity_id
_entity_poly.type
_entity_poly.pdbx_seq_one_letter_code
_entity_poly.pdbx_strand_id
1 'polypeptide(L)'
;MHRDGFQSSQQLLDNIIVMLSATLQSTSVISRDTKTASESVKQLQTVTAGINDFVNIIKGISDQTNLLALNAAIEAARAGEQGRGFAVVADEVRTLAQRSADASNEISGLIEQVNQQMDHVVGNITDVGKQSNEISESSAAIEDTANKIVTFSQNMYSVITDSTENAFIQTVKMDHIVWKLEVYKVLLGLSDKTTDEFADHTMCRLGKWYYKGDGAAKYASHIEFKNLEAPHAEIHNHGIQALQAFADGHSDKMIDHISQMEAASFKAVDLLTNLANKITK
;
A
#
# COMPACT_ATOMS: atom_id res chain seq x y z
N MET A 1 -4.08 20.11 -13.25
CA MET A 1 -5.16 19.09 -13.21
C MET A 1 -4.63 17.66 -13.17
N HIS A 2 -4.03 17.09 -14.21
CA HIS A 2 -3.54 15.69 -14.15
C HIS A 2 -2.40 15.46 -13.15
N ARG A 3 -1.48 16.42 -13.00
CA ARG A 3 -0.36 16.33 -12.05
C ARG A 3 -0.83 16.38 -10.59
N ASP A 4 -1.83 17.21 -10.29
CA ASP A 4 -2.33 17.40 -8.92
C ASP A 4 -3.09 16.17 -8.42
N GLY A 5 -3.87 15.52 -9.30
CA GLY A 5 -4.56 14.27 -8.99
C GLY A 5 -3.59 13.10 -8.76
N PHE A 6 -2.52 13.02 -9.55
CA PHE A 6 -1.47 12.02 -9.39
C PHE A 6 -0.71 12.18 -8.06
N GLN A 7 -0.28 13.41 -7.75
CA GLN A 7 0.39 13.71 -6.48
C GLN A 7 -0.50 13.41 -5.27
N SER A 8 -1.79 13.74 -5.36
CA SER A 8 -2.76 13.43 -4.30
C SER A 8 -2.89 11.91 -4.11
N SER A 9 -2.93 11.13 -5.19
CA SER A 9 -2.99 9.66 -5.12
C SER A 9 -1.72 9.05 -4.52
N GLN A 10 -0.53 9.58 -4.85
CA GLN A 10 0.72 9.12 -4.23
C GLN A 10 0.73 9.39 -2.73
N GLN A 11 0.31 10.59 -2.31
CA GLN A 11 0.26 10.94 -0.89
C GLN A 11 -0.70 10.03 -0.10
N LEU A 12 -1.84 9.64 -0.69
CA LEU A 12 -2.76 8.69 -0.06
C LEU A 12 -2.12 7.30 0.10
N LEU A 13 -1.37 6.83 -0.90
CA LEU A 13 -0.67 5.55 -0.84
C LEU A 13 0.46 5.55 0.19
N ASP A 14 1.22 6.65 0.27
CA ASP A 14 2.26 6.83 1.30
C ASP A 14 1.65 6.77 2.71
N ASN A 15 0.52 7.44 2.92
CA ASN A 15 -0.21 7.38 4.19
C ASN A 15 -0.67 5.95 4.51
N ILE A 16 -1.12 5.18 3.52
CA ILE A 16 -1.49 3.77 3.70
C ILE A 16 -0.28 2.95 4.15
N ILE A 17 0.88 3.11 3.51
CA ILE A 17 2.11 2.39 3.88
C ILE A 17 2.54 2.72 5.31
N VAL A 18 2.46 4.00 5.71
CA VAL A 18 2.76 4.42 7.09
C VAL A 18 1.80 3.78 8.10
N MET A 19 0.50 3.76 7.79
CA MET A 19 -0.50 3.11 8.66
C MET A 19 -0.26 1.60 8.77
N LEU A 20 0.07 0.92 7.68
CA LEU A 20 0.39 -0.52 7.68
C LEU A 20 1.62 -0.81 8.53
N SER A 21 2.66 0.02 8.42
CA SER A 21 3.85 -0.10 9.27
C SER A 21 3.50 0.01 10.76
N ALA A 22 2.61 0.94 11.13
CA ALA A 22 2.14 1.08 12.50
C ALA A 22 1.31 -0.14 12.96
N THR A 23 0.50 -0.73 12.08
CA THR A 23 -0.23 -1.97 12.34
C THR A 23 0.70 -3.17 12.54
N LEU A 24 1.74 -3.32 11.70
CA LEU A 24 2.78 -4.34 11.85
C LEU A 24 3.55 -4.20 13.17
N GLN A 25 3.87 -2.97 13.57
CA GLN A 25 4.48 -2.71 14.86
C GLN A 25 3.55 -3.10 16.02
N SER A 26 2.26 -2.76 15.91
CA SER A 26 1.27 -3.08 16.95
C SER A 26 1.05 -4.58 17.09
N THR A 27 0.99 -5.33 15.98
CA THR A 27 0.87 -6.80 16.00
C THR A 27 2.13 -7.46 16.59
N SER A 28 3.32 -6.95 16.28
CA SER A 28 4.57 -7.40 16.93
C SER A 28 4.54 -7.24 18.45
N VAL A 29 4.04 -6.09 18.94
CA VAL A 29 3.85 -5.87 20.38
C VAL A 29 2.85 -6.86 20.97
N ILE A 30 1.70 -7.08 20.32
CA ILE A 30 0.69 -8.07 20.76
C ILE A 30 1.29 -9.48 20.83
N SER A 31 2.09 -9.90 19.85
CA SER A 31 2.76 -11.20 19.83
C SER A 31 3.73 -11.37 21.02
N ARG A 32 4.47 -10.31 21.36
CA ARG A 32 5.35 -10.32 22.54
C ARG A 32 4.56 -10.33 23.85
N ASP A 33 3.48 -9.56 23.93
CA ASP A 33 2.67 -9.44 25.14
C ASP A 33 1.90 -10.76 25.41
N THR A 34 1.39 -11.42 24.38
CA THR A 34 0.78 -12.76 24.47
C THR A 34 1.78 -13.82 24.94
N LYS A 35 3.02 -13.79 24.45
CA LYS A 35 4.09 -14.67 24.96
C LYS A 35 4.37 -14.44 26.45
N THR A 36 4.48 -13.18 26.87
CA THR A 36 4.71 -12.80 28.27
C THR A 36 3.55 -13.22 29.17
N ALA A 37 2.31 -13.06 28.69
CA ALA A 37 1.11 -13.50 29.40
C ALA A 37 1.08 -15.03 29.56
N SER A 38 1.44 -15.78 28.51
CA SER A 38 1.53 -17.25 28.56
C SER A 38 2.54 -17.72 29.60
N GLU A 39 3.73 -17.11 29.64
CA GLU A 39 4.76 -17.39 30.65
C GLU A 39 4.26 -17.10 32.08
N SER A 40 3.54 -15.99 32.26
CA SER A 40 2.96 -15.61 33.55
C SER A 40 1.90 -16.61 34.03
N VAL A 41 1.03 -17.08 33.13
CA VAL A 41 0.03 -18.10 33.47
C VAL A 41 0.70 -19.43 33.82
N LYS A 42 1.75 -19.82 33.10
CA LYS A 42 2.53 -21.02 33.42
C LYS A 42 3.18 -20.95 34.81
N GLN A 43 3.66 -19.77 35.20
CA GLN A 43 4.17 -19.55 36.55
C GLN A 43 3.05 -19.67 37.60
N LEU A 44 1.86 -19.13 37.33
CA LEU A 44 0.70 -19.28 38.21
C LEU A 44 0.27 -20.74 38.36
N GLN A 45 0.24 -21.52 37.28
CA GLN A 45 -0.03 -22.97 37.34
C GLN A 45 0.97 -23.69 38.26
N THR A 46 2.25 -23.32 38.20
CA THR A 46 3.30 -23.89 39.06
C THR A 46 3.07 -23.54 40.53
N VAL A 47 2.72 -22.29 40.83
CA VAL A 47 2.42 -21.84 42.19
C VAL A 47 1.18 -22.56 42.74
N THR A 48 0.12 -22.65 41.94
CA THR A 48 -1.13 -23.32 42.32
C THR A 48 -0.95 -24.81 42.56
N ALA A 49 -0.10 -25.49 41.78
CA ALA A 49 0.29 -26.87 42.04
C ALA A 49 0.98 -27.01 43.42
N GLY A 50 1.90 -26.10 43.76
CA GLY A 50 2.53 -26.09 45.08
C GLY A 50 1.53 -25.86 46.22
N ILE A 51 0.54 -24.98 46.04
CA ILE A 51 -0.54 -24.79 47.02
C ILE A 51 -1.34 -26.09 47.20
N ASN A 52 -1.67 -26.78 46.10
CA ASN A 52 -2.39 -28.05 46.17
C ASN A 52 -1.63 -29.10 46.99
N ASP A 53 -0.32 -29.18 46.84
CA ASP A 53 0.53 -30.08 47.64
C ASP A 53 0.46 -29.74 49.14
N PHE A 54 0.53 -28.45 49.50
CA PHE A 54 0.37 -28.01 50.89
C PHE A 54 -1.01 -28.34 51.46
N VAL A 55 -2.08 -28.18 50.68
CA VAL A 55 -3.45 -28.52 51.09
C VAL A 55 -3.58 -30.02 51.34
N ASN A 56 -2.98 -30.86 50.49
CA ASN A 56 -2.93 -32.31 50.70
C ASN A 56 -2.18 -32.69 51.98
N ILE A 57 -1.08 -31.99 52.31
CA ILE A 57 -0.37 -32.17 53.58
C ILE A 57 -1.26 -31.82 54.77
N ILE A 58 -1.96 -30.67 54.74
CA ILE A 58 -2.86 -30.23 55.82
C ILE A 58 -4.01 -31.23 56.02
N LYS A 59 -4.58 -31.74 54.93
CA LYS A 59 -5.59 -32.80 54.98
C LYS A 59 -5.03 -34.06 55.65
N GLY A 60 -3.83 -34.49 55.27
CA GLY A 60 -3.15 -35.62 55.91
C GLY A 60 -2.89 -35.41 57.41
N ILE A 61 -2.49 -34.21 57.83
CA ILE A 61 -2.31 -33.86 59.24
C ILE A 61 -3.65 -33.90 59.98
N SER A 62 -4.72 -33.41 59.34
CA SER A 62 -6.07 -33.38 59.90
C SER A 62 -6.60 -34.81 60.10
N ASP A 63 -6.41 -35.70 59.12
CA ASP A 63 -6.78 -37.11 59.22
C ASP A 63 -5.98 -37.84 60.32
N GLN A 64 -4.67 -37.59 60.43
CA GLN A 64 -3.84 -38.13 61.51
C GLN A 64 -4.28 -37.62 62.90
N THR A 65 -4.58 -36.33 63.01
CA THR A 65 -5.04 -35.71 64.27
C THR A 65 -6.39 -36.27 64.68
N ASN A 66 -7.29 -36.49 63.71
CA ASN A 66 -8.58 -37.13 63.93
C ASN A 66 -8.43 -38.57 64.47
N LEU A 67 -7.49 -39.35 63.90
CA LEU A 67 -7.18 -40.70 64.39
C LEU A 67 -6.55 -40.70 65.79
N LEU A 68 -5.65 -39.76 66.08
CA LEU A 68 -5.06 -39.58 67.40
C LEU A 68 -6.12 -39.22 68.45
N ALA A 69 -7.02 -38.30 68.12
CA ALA A 69 -8.13 -37.89 68.97
C ALA A 69 -9.09 -39.06 69.25
N LEU A 70 -9.39 -39.89 68.24
CA LEU A 70 -10.19 -41.09 68.41
C LEU A 70 -9.55 -42.09 69.37
N ASN A 71 -8.24 -42.35 69.23
CA ASN A 71 -7.52 -43.23 70.14
C ASN A 71 -7.51 -42.69 71.57
N ALA A 72 -7.35 -41.37 71.74
CA ALA A 72 -7.42 -40.73 73.06
C ALA A 72 -8.82 -40.83 73.69
N ALA A 73 -9.89 -40.67 72.90
CA ALA A 73 -11.26 -40.83 73.36
C ALA A 73 -11.55 -42.27 73.83
N ILE A 74 -11.03 -43.27 73.10
CA ILE A 74 -11.14 -44.69 73.49
C ILE A 74 -10.43 -44.95 74.83
N GLU A 75 -9.21 -44.45 75.00
CA GLU A 75 -8.46 -44.67 76.25
C GLU A 75 -9.07 -43.89 77.43
N ALA A 76 -9.61 -42.69 77.19
CA ALA A 76 -10.36 -41.94 78.19
C ALA A 76 -11.62 -42.68 78.66
N ALA A 77 -12.35 -43.33 77.74
CA ALA A 77 -13.47 -44.19 78.10
C ALA A 77 -13.03 -45.41 78.93
N ARG A 78 -11.85 -45.97 78.62
CA ARG A 78 -11.27 -47.11 79.34
C ARG A 78 -10.86 -46.76 80.77
N ALA A 79 -10.44 -45.53 81.02
CA ALA A 79 -10.08 -45.01 82.34
C ALA A 79 -11.29 -44.68 83.25
N GLY A 80 -12.53 -44.80 82.75
CA GLY A 80 -13.76 -44.58 83.51
C GLY A 80 -13.91 -43.14 84.02
N GLU A 81 -14.29 -42.95 85.29
CA GLU A 81 -14.50 -41.62 85.88
C GLU A 81 -13.24 -40.73 85.87
N GLN A 82 -12.04 -41.32 85.94
CA GLN A 82 -10.78 -40.55 85.91
C GLN A 82 -10.45 -39.99 84.51
N GLY A 83 -11.05 -40.56 83.45
CA GLY A 83 -10.83 -40.15 82.06
C GLY A 83 -11.82 -39.10 81.53
N ARG A 84 -12.85 -38.73 82.30
CA ARG A 84 -13.93 -37.84 81.83
C ARG A 84 -13.45 -36.51 81.27
N GLY A 85 -12.48 -35.85 81.94
CA GLY A 85 -11.92 -34.59 81.45
C GLY A 85 -11.14 -34.76 80.14
N PHE A 86 -10.40 -35.87 79.99
CA PHE A 86 -9.68 -36.20 78.76
C PHE A 86 -10.61 -36.55 77.60
N ALA A 87 -11.75 -37.19 77.87
CA ALA A 87 -12.74 -37.51 76.85
C ALA A 87 -13.31 -36.25 76.17
N VAL A 88 -13.60 -35.20 76.95
CA VAL A 88 -14.09 -33.92 76.42
C VAL A 88 -13.05 -33.25 75.52
N VAL A 89 -11.78 -33.24 75.95
CA VAL A 89 -10.69 -32.67 75.14
C VAL A 89 -10.49 -33.47 73.85
N ALA A 90 -10.55 -34.80 73.93
CA ALA A 90 -10.41 -35.66 72.76
C ALA A 90 -11.52 -35.40 71.71
N ASP A 91 -12.78 -35.23 72.14
CA ASP A 91 -13.88 -34.92 71.22
C ASP A 91 -13.76 -33.51 70.59
N GLU A 92 -13.25 -32.53 71.34
CA GLU A 92 -13.00 -31.18 70.80
C GLU A 92 -11.88 -31.21 69.74
N VAL A 93 -10.77 -31.92 70.02
CA VAL A 93 -9.68 -32.11 69.06
C VAL A 93 -10.16 -32.84 67.81
N ARG A 94 -11.01 -33.86 67.98
CA ARG A 94 -11.62 -34.61 66.86
C ARG A 94 -12.45 -33.69 65.98
N THR A 95 -13.29 -32.85 66.59
CA THR A 95 -14.14 -31.87 65.89
C THR A 95 -13.30 -30.85 65.14
N LEU A 96 -12.21 -30.35 65.75
CA LEU A 96 -11.30 -29.40 65.12
C LEU A 96 -10.58 -30.02 63.91
N ALA A 97 -10.14 -31.27 64.03
CA ALA A 97 -9.51 -32.02 62.96
C ALA A 97 -10.47 -32.23 61.77
N GLN A 98 -11.73 -32.59 62.03
CA GLN A 98 -12.74 -32.73 60.98
C GLN A 98 -12.98 -31.39 60.25
N ARG A 99 -13.14 -30.29 61.00
CA ARG A 99 -13.30 -28.95 60.42
C ARG A 99 -12.11 -28.53 59.55
N SER A 100 -10.89 -28.91 59.95
CA SER A 100 -9.67 -28.64 59.19
C SER A 100 -9.61 -29.47 57.89
N ALA A 101 -10.06 -30.73 57.92
CA ALA A 101 -10.18 -31.56 56.73
C ALA A 101 -11.23 -31.01 55.75
N ASP A 102 -12.38 -30.57 56.25
CA ASP A 102 -13.46 -29.99 55.45
C ASP A 102 -13.00 -28.69 54.77
N ALA A 103 -12.34 -27.79 55.51
CA ALA A 103 -11.76 -26.57 54.96
C ALA A 103 -10.68 -26.86 53.91
N SER A 104 -9.85 -27.89 54.12
CA SER A 104 -8.85 -28.32 53.13
C SER A 104 -9.50 -28.79 51.82
N ASN A 105 -10.60 -29.55 51.90
CA ASN A 105 -11.34 -29.98 50.71
C ASN A 105 -11.95 -28.80 49.95
N GLU A 106 -12.48 -27.79 50.66
CA GLU A 106 -13.01 -26.58 50.04
C GLU A 106 -11.93 -25.81 49.30
N ILE A 107 -10.73 -25.67 49.90
CA ILE A 107 -9.58 -25.03 49.25
C ILE A 107 -9.14 -25.82 48.00
N SER A 108 -9.10 -27.16 48.05
CA SER A 108 -8.82 -27.98 46.86
C SER A 108 -9.82 -27.71 45.73
N GLY A 109 -11.11 -27.58 46.05
CA GLY A 109 -12.13 -27.24 45.07
C GLY A 109 -11.96 -25.84 44.44
N LEU A 110 -11.48 -24.86 45.21
CA LEU A 110 -11.14 -23.54 44.69
C LEU A 110 -9.90 -23.57 43.79
N ILE A 111 -8.90 -24.38 44.15
CA ILE A 111 -7.69 -24.60 43.34
C ILE A 111 -8.03 -25.22 41.98
N GLU A 112 -8.91 -26.22 41.96
CA GLU A 112 -9.40 -26.85 40.73
C GLU A 112 -10.05 -25.81 39.79
N GLN A 113 -10.93 -24.96 40.33
CA GLN A 113 -11.57 -23.88 39.57
C GLN A 113 -10.55 -22.87 39.02
N VAL A 114 -9.55 -22.51 39.82
CA VAL A 114 -8.48 -21.60 39.40
C VAL A 114 -7.66 -22.21 38.26
N ASN A 115 -7.35 -23.51 38.31
CA ASN A 115 -6.65 -24.21 37.22
C ASN A 115 -7.49 -24.22 35.93
N GLN A 116 -8.77 -24.54 36.01
CA GLN A 116 -9.68 -24.51 34.84
C GLN A 116 -9.72 -23.11 34.21
N GLN A 117 -9.81 -22.06 35.04
CA GLN A 117 -9.80 -20.68 34.57
C GLN A 117 -8.47 -20.32 33.88
N MET A 118 -7.34 -20.80 34.41
CA MET A 118 -6.04 -20.59 33.78
C MET A 118 -5.93 -21.28 32.41
N ASP A 119 -6.43 -22.51 32.28
CA ASP A 119 -6.43 -23.23 30.99
C ASP A 119 -7.25 -22.48 29.93
N HIS A 120 -8.41 -21.92 30.32
CA HIS A 120 -9.18 -21.04 29.45
C HIS A 120 -8.41 -19.78 29.02
N VAL A 121 -7.67 -19.16 29.94
CA VAL A 121 -6.84 -17.99 29.63
C VAL A 121 -5.72 -18.35 28.65
N VAL A 122 -5.07 -19.50 28.80
CA VAL A 122 -4.05 -19.99 27.85
C VAL A 122 -4.64 -20.19 26.45
N GLY A 123 -5.84 -20.76 26.35
CA GLY A 123 -6.58 -20.89 25.10
C GLY A 123 -6.78 -19.53 24.42
N ASN A 124 -7.33 -18.56 25.16
CA ASN A 124 -7.56 -17.21 24.64
C ASN A 124 -6.25 -16.51 24.20
N ILE A 125 -5.16 -16.67 24.96
CA ILE A 125 -3.84 -16.11 24.58
C ILE A 125 -3.35 -16.71 23.27
N THR A 126 -3.54 -18.01 23.08
CA THR A 126 -3.16 -18.72 21.85
C THR A 126 -3.97 -18.21 20.65
N ASP A 127 -5.27 -18.02 20.82
CA ASP A 127 -6.14 -17.48 19.78
C ASP A 127 -5.77 -16.04 19.40
N VAL A 128 -5.48 -15.17 20.37
CA VAL A 128 -5.00 -13.81 20.13
C VAL A 128 -3.66 -13.82 19.39
N GLY A 129 -2.74 -14.72 19.76
CA GLY A 129 -1.47 -14.89 19.06
C GLY A 129 -1.66 -15.29 17.59
N LYS A 130 -2.59 -16.21 17.31
CA LYS A 130 -2.95 -16.61 15.94
C LYS A 130 -3.56 -15.44 15.14
N GLN A 131 -4.53 -14.73 15.71
CA GLN A 131 -5.14 -13.56 15.07
C GLN A 131 -4.11 -12.46 14.77
N SER A 132 -3.17 -12.24 15.69
CA SER A 132 -2.07 -11.28 15.50
C SER A 132 -1.21 -11.64 14.29
N ASN A 133 -0.89 -12.92 14.10
CA ASN A 133 -0.15 -13.39 12.93
C ASN A 133 -0.95 -13.22 11.63
N GLU A 134 -2.24 -13.57 11.62
CA GLU A 134 -3.10 -13.38 10.45
C GLU A 134 -3.19 -11.90 10.03
N ILE A 135 -3.28 -10.97 11.00
CA ILE A 135 -3.26 -9.53 10.73
C ILE A 135 -1.90 -9.10 10.16
N SER A 136 -0.79 -9.64 10.67
CA SER A 136 0.55 -9.33 10.18
C SER A 136 0.74 -9.77 8.72
N GLU A 137 0.34 -11.01 8.39
CA GLU A 137 0.40 -11.53 7.02
C GLU A 137 -0.47 -10.72 6.06
N SER A 138 -1.70 -10.39 6.48
CA SER A 138 -2.61 -9.56 5.69
C SER A 138 -2.05 -8.15 5.46
N SER A 139 -1.47 -7.53 6.49
CA SER A 139 -0.86 -6.19 6.39
C SER A 139 0.32 -6.18 5.41
N ALA A 140 1.16 -7.22 5.43
CA ALA A 140 2.26 -7.37 4.49
C ALA A 140 1.78 -7.55 3.04
N ALA A 141 0.71 -8.30 2.82
CA ALA A 141 0.10 -8.45 1.50
C ALA A 141 -0.51 -7.14 0.97
N ILE A 142 -1.12 -6.35 1.85
CA ILE A 142 -1.64 -5.02 1.50
C ILE A 142 -0.48 -4.08 1.16
N GLU A 143 0.64 -4.13 1.89
CA GLU A 143 1.84 -3.32 1.63
C GLU A 143 2.43 -3.62 0.24
N ASP A 144 2.60 -4.90 -0.11
CA ASP A 144 3.04 -5.31 -1.46
C ASP A 144 2.09 -4.81 -2.55
N THR A 145 0.78 -4.91 -2.30
CA THR A 145 -0.24 -4.41 -3.23
C THR A 145 -0.17 -2.89 -3.39
N ALA A 146 -0.02 -2.15 -2.29
CA ALA A 146 0.12 -0.69 -2.30
C ALA A 146 1.35 -0.27 -3.11
N ASN A 147 2.49 -0.94 -2.91
CA ASN A 147 3.71 -0.69 -3.69
C ASN A 147 3.50 -0.95 -5.20
N LYS A 148 2.82 -2.04 -5.57
CA LYS A 148 2.46 -2.32 -6.97
C LYS A 148 1.58 -1.24 -7.57
N ILE A 149 0.63 -0.70 -6.80
CA ILE A 149 -0.23 0.41 -7.24
C ILE A 149 0.59 1.68 -7.47
N VAL A 150 1.56 2.00 -6.61
CA VAL A 150 2.46 3.15 -6.80
C VAL A 150 3.22 3.01 -8.12
N THR A 151 3.86 1.85 -8.37
CA THR A 151 4.58 1.59 -9.62
C THR A 151 3.65 1.65 -10.84
N PHE A 152 2.46 1.05 -10.75
CA PHE A 152 1.48 1.09 -11.83
C PHE A 152 1.04 2.53 -12.15
N SER A 153 0.79 3.34 -11.13
CA SER A 153 0.41 4.74 -11.28
C SER A 153 1.52 5.54 -11.96
N GLN A 154 2.79 5.35 -11.57
CA GLN A 154 3.94 5.99 -12.21
C GLN A 154 4.06 5.62 -13.70
N ASN A 155 3.90 4.33 -14.02
CA ASN A 155 3.89 3.86 -15.41
C ASN A 155 2.74 4.49 -16.20
N MET A 156 1.54 4.54 -15.61
CA MET A 156 0.37 5.14 -16.24
C MET A 156 0.57 6.64 -16.51
N TYR A 157 1.19 7.36 -15.56
CA TYR A 157 1.53 8.78 -15.75
C TYR A 157 2.48 8.97 -16.94
N SER A 158 3.56 8.17 -17.03
CA SER A 158 4.48 8.20 -18.17
C SER A 158 3.73 7.97 -19.47
N VAL A 159 2.97 6.87 -19.59
CA VAL A 159 2.23 6.50 -20.81
C VAL A 159 1.25 7.60 -21.23
N ILE A 160 0.54 8.22 -20.28
CA ILE A 160 -0.41 9.32 -20.59
C ILE A 160 0.34 10.55 -21.11
N THR A 161 1.43 10.95 -20.45
CA THR A 161 2.24 12.10 -20.88
C THR A 161 2.83 11.85 -22.26
N ASP A 162 3.48 10.71 -22.44
CA ASP A 162 4.09 10.23 -23.69
C ASP A 162 3.07 10.19 -24.84
N SER A 163 1.89 9.62 -24.58
CA SER A 163 0.82 9.53 -25.58
C SER A 163 0.27 10.90 -25.97
N THR A 164 0.16 11.83 -25.02
CA THR A 164 -0.36 13.18 -25.29
C THR A 164 0.61 13.98 -26.15
N GLU A 165 1.90 13.88 -25.87
CA GLU A 165 2.96 14.55 -26.64
C GLU A 165 3.06 14.00 -28.07
N ASN A 166 3.05 12.67 -28.22
CA ASN A 166 3.06 12.05 -29.54
C ASN A 166 1.80 12.39 -30.35
N ALA A 167 0.60 12.36 -29.73
CA ALA A 167 -0.64 12.73 -30.41
C ALA A 167 -0.61 14.17 -30.96
N PHE A 168 -0.02 15.11 -30.21
CA PHE A 168 0.18 16.47 -30.69
C PHE A 168 1.11 16.51 -31.92
N ILE A 169 2.25 15.81 -31.87
CA ILE A 169 3.19 15.76 -32.99
C ILE A 169 2.56 15.13 -34.24
N GLN A 170 1.76 14.07 -34.10
CA GLN A 170 1.03 13.47 -35.23
C GLN A 170 0.00 14.45 -35.81
N THR A 171 -0.67 15.21 -34.96
CA THR A 171 -1.66 16.21 -35.38
C THR A 171 -1.01 17.30 -36.23
N VAL A 172 0.14 17.86 -35.80
CA VAL A 172 0.82 18.90 -36.59
C VAL A 172 1.38 18.35 -37.92
N LYS A 173 1.81 17.08 -37.98
CA LYS A 173 2.21 16.44 -39.24
C LYS A 173 1.01 16.35 -40.20
N MET A 174 -0.15 15.94 -39.71
CA MET A 174 -1.38 15.88 -40.51
C MET A 174 -1.83 17.26 -40.99
N ASP A 175 -1.74 18.30 -40.16
CA ASP A 175 -2.05 19.67 -40.57
C ASP A 175 -1.21 20.10 -41.79
N HIS A 176 0.08 19.74 -41.82
CA HIS A 176 0.97 20.07 -42.94
C HIS A 176 0.69 19.24 -44.19
N ILE A 177 0.29 17.97 -44.05
CA ILE A 177 -0.18 17.17 -45.18
C ILE A 177 -1.41 17.82 -45.81
N VAL A 178 -2.39 18.21 -44.98
CA VAL A 178 -3.61 18.89 -45.45
C VAL A 178 -3.27 20.23 -46.09
N TRP A 179 -2.39 21.02 -45.48
CA TRP A 179 -1.95 22.31 -46.01
C TRP A 179 -1.29 22.16 -47.39
N LYS A 180 -0.37 21.21 -47.55
CA LYS A 180 0.28 20.92 -48.84
C LYS A 180 -0.68 20.39 -49.90
N LEU A 181 -1.61 19.50 -49.52
CA LEU A 181 -2.66 19.04 -50.42
C LEU A 181 -3.50 20.21 -50.94
N GLU A 182 -3.75 21.21 -50.10
CA GLU A 182 -4.48 22.40 -50.54
C GLU A 182 -3.66 23.23 -51.54
N VAL A 183 -2.35 23.37 -51.33
CA VAL A 183 -1.45 23.98 -52.34
C VAL A 183 -1.56 23.25 -53.68
N TYR A 184 -1.47 21.92 -53.68
CA TYR A 184 -1.61 21.14 -54.91
C TYR A 184 -2.97 21.28 -55.59
N LYS A 185 -4.06 21.32 -54.83
CA LYS A 185 -5.39 21.52 -55.41
C LYS A 185 -5.49 22.84 -56.13
N VAL A 186 -4.97 23.93 -55.57
CA VAL A 186 -4.96 25.24 -56.24
C VAL A 186 -4.13 25.17 -57.53
N LEU A 187 -2.94 24.57 -57.48
CA LEU A 187 -2.08 24.40 -58.67
C LEU A 187 -2.70 23.53 -59.77
N LEU A 188 -3.55 22.57 -59.40
CA LEU A 188 -4.28 21.71 -60.34
C LEU A 188 -5.63 22.31 -60.79
N GLY A 189 -6.00 23.50 -60.32
CA GLY A 189 -7.30 24.12 -60.61
C GLY A 189 -8.50 23.42 -59.96
N LEU A 190 -8.27 22.69 -58.86
CA LEU A 190 -9.28 21.99 -58.06
C LEU A 190 -9.75 22.78 -56.83
N SER A 191 -9.19 23.98 -56.60
CA SER A 191 -9.53 24.88 -55.51
C SER A 191 -9.34 26.32 -55.94
N ASP A 192 -10.27 27.20 -55.57
CA ASP A 192 -10.25 28.64 -55.91
C ASP A 192 -9.57 29.50 -54.83
N LYS A 193 -8.92 28.85 -53.86
CA LYS A 193 -8.32 29.49 -52.72
C LYS A 193 -7.15 30.40 -53.13
N THR A 194 -7.14 31.62 -52.62
CA THR A 194 -6.11 32.62 -52.88
C THR A 194 -4.91 32.48 -51.93
N THR A 195 -3.76 33.05 -52.30
CA THR A 195 -2.52 32.96 -51.51
C THR A 195 -2.67 33.52 -50.09
N ASP A 196 -3.46 34.57 -49.91
CA ASP A 196 -3.66 35.24 -48.62
C ASP A 196 -4.51 34.40 -47.64
N GLU A 197 -5.21 33.38 -48.13
CA GLU A 197 -5.99 32.45 -47.31
C GLU A 197 -5.16 31.28 -46.77
N PHE A 198 -3.88 31.18 -47.16
CA PHE A 198 -2.94 30.23 -46.59
C PHE A 198 -2.30 30.83 -45.35
N ALA A 199 -2.41 30.12 -44.22
CA ALA A 199 -1.71 30.53 -43.00
C ALA A 199 -0.19 30.48 -43.22
N ASP A 200 0.52 31.49 -42.71
CA ASP A 200 1.97 31.46 -42.60
C ASP A 200 2.44 30.47 -41.50
N HIS A 201 3.74 30.18 -41.52
CA HIS A 201 4.36 29.23 -40.58
C HIS A 201 4.28 29.68 -39.13
N THR A 202 4.10 30.97 -38.82
CA THR A 202 3.96 31.47 -37.44
C THR A 202 2.52 31.37 -36.93
N MET A 203 1.54 31.42 -37.84
CA MET A 203 0.11 31.42 -37.55
C MET A 203 -0.51 30.03 -37.55
N CYS A 204 0.17 29.03 -38.13
CA CYS A 204 -0.23 27.64 -38.07
C CYS A 204 -0.12 27.05 -36.65
N ARG A 205 -0.72 25.88 -36.42
CA ARG A 205 -0.70 25.21 -35.09
C ARG A 205 0.72 24.93 -34.62
N LEU A 206 1.60 24.48 -35.52
CA LEU A 206 3.00 24.21 -35.21
C LEU A 206 3.77 25.49 -34.86
N GLY A 207 3.55 26.57 -35.61
CA GLY A 207 4.14 27.89 -35.34
C GLY A 207 3.76 28.43 -33.97
N LYS A 208 2.46 28.44 -33.66
CA LYS A 208 1.96 28.89 -32.35
C LYS A 208 2.60 28.09 -31.21
N TRP A 209 2.72 26.78 -31.38
CA TRP A 209 3.37 25.89 -30.42
C TRP A 209 4.88 26.14 -30.31
N TYR A 210 5.56 26.36 -31.43
CA TYR A 210 7.00 26.59 -31.51
C TYR A 210 7.44 27.93 -30.90
N TYR A 211 6.74 29.03 -31.21
CA TYR A 211 7.16 30.36 -30.80
C TYR A 211 6.61 30.79 -29.43
N LYS A 212 5.38 30.37 -29.07
CA LYS A 212 4.67 30.92 -27.89
C LYS A 212 3.98 29.86 -27.02
N GLY A 213 3.99 28.60 -27.42
CA GLY A 213 3.28 27.52 -26.74
C GLY A 213 4.20 26.60 -25.94
N ASP A 214 3.64 25.46 -25.56
CA ASP A 214 4.32 24.42 -24.79
C ASP A 214 5.64 23.95 -25.41
N GLY A 215 5.76 24.02 -26.74
CA GLY A 215 6.98 23.64 -27.45
C GLY A 215 8.18 24.47 -27.02
N ALA A 216 8.02 25.79 -27.00
CA ALA A 216 9.04 26.72 -26.53
C ALA A 216 9.39 26.51 -25.06
N ALA A 217 8.37 26.28 -24.22
CA ALA A 217 8.57 26.14 -22.77
C ALA A 217 9.26 24.83 -22.40
N LYS A 218 8.94 23.73 -23.09
CA LYS A 218 9.36 22.37 -22.72
C LYS A 218 10.55 21.86 -23.52
N TYR A 219 10.65 22.18 -24.80
CA TYR A 219 11.58 21.52 -25.72
C TYR A 219 12.65 22.43 -26.32
N ALA A 220 12.75 23.69 -25.89
CA ALA A 220 13.76 24.63 -26.39
C ALA A 220 15.22 24.16 -26.20
N SER A 221 15.47 23.21 -25.31
CA SER A 221 16.79 22.59 -25.13
C SER A 221 17.14 21.56 -26.21
N HIS A 222 16.15 20.96 -26.88
CA HIS A 222 16.35 19.90 -27.86
C HIS A 222 16.84 20.45 -29.19
N ILE A 223 17.88 19.84 -29.75
CA ILE A 223 18.46 20.26 -31.03
C ILE A 223 17.48 20.07 -32.19
N GLU A 224 16.68 19.01 -32.16
CA GLU A 224 15.62 18.75 -33.14
C GLU A 224 14.57 19.86 -33.15
N PHE A 225 14.21 20.35 -31.97
CA PHE A 225 13.26 21.46 -31.84
C PHE A 225 13.84 22.73 -32.46
N LYS A 226 15.08 23.11 -32.11
CA LYS A 226 15.74 24.30 -32.69
C LYS A 226 15.87 24.23 -34.20
N ASN A 227 16.23 23.06 -34.72
CA ASN A 227 16.44 22.85 -36.16
C ASN A 227 15.14 22.75 -36.95
N LEU A 228 13.98 22.67 -36.30
CA LEU A 228 12.67 22.56 -36.95
C LEU A 228 12.23 23.85 -37.64
N GLU A 229 12.69 25.01 -37.14
CA GLU A 229 12.20 26.32 -37.56
C GLU A 229 12.42 26.59 -39.05
N ALA A 230 13.65 26.43 -39.51
CA ALA A 230 14.03 26.68 -40.90
C ALA A 230 13.24 25.81 -41.90
N PRO A 231 13.23 24.45 -41.80
CA PRO A 231 12.46 23.63 -42.73
C PRO A 231 10.95 23.86 -42.60
N HIS A 232 10.44 24.21 -41.41
CA HIS A 232 9.02 24.58 -41.26
C HIS A 232 8.68 25.88 -42.01
N ALA A 233 9.51 26.92 -41.88
CA ALA A 233 9.34 28.18 -42.60
C ALA A 233 9.48 27.99 -44.12
N GLU A 234 10.44 27.16 -44.56
CA GLU A 234 10.67 26.81 -45.97
C GLU A 234 9.44 26.15 -46.62
N ILE A 235 8.72 25.27 -45.92
CA ILE A 235 7.48 24.66 -46.44
C ILE A 235 6.46 25.74 -46.82
N HIS A 236 6.18 26.65 -45.89
CA HIS A 236 5.18 27.70 -46.11
C HIS A 236 5.64 28.70 -47.17
N ASN A 237 6.89 29.15 -47.10
CA ASN A 237 7.43 30.13 -48.05
C ASN A 237 7.42 29.59 -49.47
N HIS A 238 7.95 28.39 -49.70
CA HIS A 238 7.98 27.80 -51.03
C HIS A 238 6.60 27.39 -51.54
N GLY A 239 5.69 26.94 -50.67
CA GLY A 239 4.31 26.70 -51.07
C GLY A 239 3.60 27.98 -51.58
N ILE A 240 3.77 29.10 -50.88
CA ILE A 240 3.21 30.39 -51.31
C ILE A 240 3.89 30.89 -52.60
N GLN A 241 5.22 30.78 -52.70
CA GLN A 241 5.97 31.17 -53.90
C GLN A 241 5.59 30.32 -55.13
N ALA A 242 5.28 29.03 -54.94
CA ALA A 242 4.78 28.17 -56.01
C ALA A 242 3.42 28.65 -56.53
N LEU A 243 2.50 29.03 -55.63
CA LEU A 243 1.19 29.57 -56.00
C LEU A 243 1.32 30.92 -56.74
N GLN A 244 2.23 31.79 -56.30
CA GLN A 244 2.52 33.05 -56.98
C GLN A 244 3.10 32.83 -58.38
N ALA A 245 4.10 31.94 -58.51
CA ALA A 245 4.69 31.60 -59.79
C ALA A 245 3.66 30.98 -60.76
N PHE A 246 2.70 30.20 -60.26
CA PHE A 246 1.59 29.68 -61.03
C PHE A 246 0.66 30.80 -61.54
N ALA A 247 0.27 31.73 -60.66
CA ALA A 247 -0.54 32.88 -61.04
C ALA A 247 0.15 33.79 -62.09
N ASP A 248 1.47 33.92 -61.99
CA ASP A 248 2.29 34.70 -62.93
C ASP A 248 2.65 33.93 -64.22
N GLY A 249 2.23 32.67 -64.37
CA GLY A 249 2.49 31.84 -65.56
C GLY A 249 3.92 31.30 -65.68
N HIS A 250 4.72 31.34 -64.61
CA HIS A 250 6.12 30.88 -64.59
C HIS A 250 6.24 29.41 -64.15
N SER A 251 5.91 28.48 -65.05
CA SER A 251 5.87 27.04 -64.73
C SER A 251 7.18 26.45 -64.20
N ASP A 252 8.34 26.90 -64.69
CA ASP A 252 9.64 26.38 -64.23
C ASP A 252 9.92 26.73 -62.77
N LYS A 253 9.62 27.98 -62.37
CA LYS A 253 9.77 28.45 -60.98
C LYS A 253 8.78 27.77 -60.05
N MET A 254 7.54 27.55 -60.52
CA MET A 254 6.53 26.83 -59.77
C MET A 254 7.01 25.41 -59.42
N ILE A 255 7.54 24.65 -60.39
CA ILE A 255 8.04 23.29 -60.17
C ILE A 255 9.21 23.28 -59.18
N ASP A 256 10.14 24.22 -59.31
CA ASP A 256 11.28 24.35 -58.39
C ASP A 256 10.82 24.61 -56.95
N HIS A 257 9.88 25.55 -56.74
CA HIS A 257 9.33 25.81 -55.42
C HIS A 257 8.55 24.62 -54.83
N ILE A 258 7.81 23.86 -55.64
CA ILE A 258 7.18 22.61 -55.16
C ILE A 258 8.24 21.61 -54.69
N SER A 259 9.30 21.42 -55.47
CA SER A 259 10.41 20.52 -55.11
C SER A 259 11.07 20.91 -53.78
N GLN A 260 11.32 22.21 -53.59
CA GLN A 260 11.91 22.74 -52.35
C GLN A 260 10.94 22.61 -51.17
N MET A 261 9.64 22.87 -51.36
CA MET A 261 8.61 22.64 -50.36
C MET A 261 8.55 21.17 -49.92
N GLU A 262 8.63 20.22 -50.87
CA GLU A 262 8.67 18.79 -50.57
C GLU A 262 9.91 18.41 -49.75
N ALA A 263 11.09 18.86 -50.19
CA ALA A 263 12.35 18.57 -49.49
C ALA A 263 12.34 19.12 -48.05
N ALA A 264 11.84 20.35 -47.86
CA ALA A 264 11.68 20.95 -46.54
C ALA A 264 10.65 20.18 -45.68
N SER A 265 9.55 19.73 -46.29
CA SER A 265 8.53 18.91 -45.63
C SER A 265 9.10 17.58 -45.11
N PHE A 266 9.91 16.89 -45.90
CA PHE A 266 10.60 15.67 -45.45
C PHE A 266 11.49 15.93 -44.24
N LYS A 267 12.29 17.00 -44.28
CA LYS A 267 13.16 17.40 -43.14
C LYS A 267 12.35 17.73 -41.88
N ALA A 268 11.25 18.48 -42.01
CA ALA A 268 10.41 18.84 -40.87
C ALA A 268 9.74 17.61 -40.25
N VAL A 269 9.23 16.67 -41.06
CA VAL A 269 8.63 15.42 -40.57
C VAL A 269 9.66 14.54 -39.87
N ASP A 270 10.88 14.45 -40.41
CA ASP A 270 11.99 13.72 -39.77
C ASP A 270 12.36 14.33 -38.41
N LEU A 271 12.55 15.65 -38.35
CA LEU A 271 12.85 16.37 -37.10
C LEU A 271 11.73 16.21 -36.07
N LEU A 272 10.47 16.30 -36.47
CA LEU A 272 9.32 16.05 -35.59
C LEU A 272 9.27 14.60 -35.10
N THR A 273 9.65 13.63 -35.94
CA THR A 273 9.72 12.21 -35.56
C THR A 273 10.86 11.95 -34.56
N ASN A 274 12.03 12.54 -34.81
CA ASN A 274 13.18 12.45 -33.92
C ASN A 274 12.92 13.16 -32.59
N LEU A 275 12.25 14.31 -32.62
CA LEU A 275 11.80 15.00 -31.41
C LEU A 275 10.83 14.13 -30.61
N ALA A 276 9.80 13.56 -31.25
CA ALA A 276 8.86 12.63 -30.60
C ALA A 276 9.62 11.49 -29.92
N ASN A 277 10.53 10.81 -30.62
CA ASN A 277 11.29 9.69 -30.06
C ASN A 277 12.18 10.08 -28.86
N LYS A 278 12.58 11.35 -28.75
CA LYS A 278 13.42 11.86 -27.66
C LYS A 278 12.63 12.36 -26.46
N ILE A 279 11.38 12.79 -26.66
CA ILE A 279 10.51 13.23 -25.56
C ILE A 279 9.73 12.05 -24.95
N THR A 280 9.57 10.96 -25.70
CA THR A 280 8.90 9.72 -25.25
C THR A 280 9.84 8.70 -24.58
N LYS A 281 11.08 9.09 -24.26
CA LYS A 281 12.13 8.23 -23.66
C LYS A 281 12.68 8.86 -22.40
#